data_AF-A0A352VAM2-F1
#
_entry.id   AF-A0A352VAM2-F1
#
_cell.length_a   1.000
_cell.length_b   1.000
_cell.length_c   1.000
_cell.angle_alpha   90.00
_cell.angle_beta   90.00
_cell.angle_gamma   90.00
#
_symmetry.space_group_name_H-M   'P 1'
#
loop_
_entity.id
_entity.type
_entity.pdbx_description
1 polymer ?
#
loop_
_entity_poly.entity_id
_entity_poly.type
_entity_poly.pdbx_seq_one_letter_code
_entity_poly.pdbx_strand_id
1 'polypeptide(L)'
;MQSVFFDNIFDWMGFNLFLAFVPLVISFIVFNKGLWEGNLIVKPFLYILTAVFFLFLPNAPYTISDIIHLVRQIKEYRYFKIDDVFITTVLIPQFMVFIFLGFSCYVISFQKFLFFLNESGVKHKNIVFIKVIVPLFMSVGIFLGRVYRYSTWDIVTHILLIVKVIINESLNLSFYIYIVYYYTIILIGFEFFTLIYRSIFKKLFDTSI
;
A
#
# COMPACT_ATOMS: atom_id res chain seq x y z
N MET A 1 11.18 -21.70 -17.90
CA MET A 1 9.86 -21.04 -18.13
C MET A 1 8.93 -21.24 -16.92
N GLN A 2 8.60 -22.47 -16.52
CA GLN A 2 7.88 -22.72 -15.26
C GLN A 2 8.67 -22.27 -14.02
N SER A 3 10.00 -22.46 -14.01
CA SER A 3 10.86 -22.02 -12.90
C SER A 3 10.68 -20.53 -12.61
N VAL A 4 10.81 -19.65 -13.61
CA VAL A 4 10.79 -18.20 -13.37
C VAL A 4 9.44 -17.67 -12.88
N PHE A 5 8.34 -18.31 -13.28
CA PHE A 5 7.02 -18.00 -12.73
C PHE A 5 6.96 -18.28 -11.22
N PHE A 6 7.44 -19.45 -10.81
CA PHE A 6 7.50 -19.85 -9.41
C PHE A 6 8.56 -19.07 -8.63
N ASP A 7 9.73 -18.82 -9.21
CA ASP A 7 10.81 -18.02 -8.60
C ASP A 7 10.29 -16.61 -8.26
N ASN A 8 9.59 -15.95 -9.19
CA ASN A 8 8.94 -14.66 -8.92
C ASN A 8 7.98 -14.71 -7.72
N ILE A 9 7.14 -15.75 -7.66
CA ILE A 9 6.12 -15.91 -6.60
C ILE A 9 6.77 -16.20 -5.26
N PHE A 10 7.73 -17.12 -5.21
CA PHE A 10 8.33 -17.57 -3.95
C PHE A 10 9.42 -16.64 -3.42
N ASP A 11 10.00 -15.80 -4.27
CA ASP A 11 11.02 -14.84 -3.84
C ASP A 11 10.39 -13.50 -3.44
N TRP A 12 10.28 -12.58 -4.38
CA TRP A 12 10.05 -11.17 -4.07
C TRP A 12 8.57 -10.78 -4.13
N MET A 13 7.78 -11.34 -5.06
CA MET A 13 6.35 -11.01 -5.15
C MET A 13 5.60 -11.55 -3.94
N GLY A 14 5.87 -12.79 -3.53
CA GLY A 14 5.25 -13.40 -2.36
C GLY A 14 5.55 -12.61 -1.09
N PHE A 15 6.81 -12.21 -0.90
CA PHE A 15 7.19 -11.39 0.25
C PHE A 15 6.56 -9.99 0.23
N ASN A 16 6.55 -9.31 -0.92
CA ASN A 16 5.89 -8.00 -1.04
C ASN A 16 4.37 -8.10 -0.81
N LEU A 17 3.74 -9.18 -1.28
CA LEU A 17 2.31 -9.39 -1.05
C LEU A 17 2.01 -9.76 0.40
N PHE A 18 2.89 -10.51 1.06
CA PHE A 18 2.81 -10.75 2.49
C PHE A 18 2.87 -9.43 3.29
N LEU A 19 3.82 -8.54 2.95
CA LEU A 19 3.90 -7.21 3.57
C LEU A 19 2.65 -6.36 3.31
N ALA A 20 2.06 -6.44 2.12
CA ALA A 20 0.80 -5.78 1.78
C ALA A 20 -0.39 -6.33 2.59
N PHE A 21 -0.36 -7.61 2.96
CA PHE A 21 -1.40 -8.29 3.73
C PHE A 21 -1.38 -7.92 5.23
N VAL A 22 -0.22 -7.58 5.78
CA VAL A 22 -0.06 -7.16 7.20
C VAL A 22 -1.04 -6.03 7.61
N PRO A 23 -1.08 -4.86 6.95
CA PRO A 23 -1.99 -3.78 7.32
C PRO A 23 -3.46 -4.18 7.13
N LEU A 24 -3.77 -5.07 6.17
CA LEU A 24 -5.12 -5.60 5.98
C LEU A 24 -5.58 -6.37 7.22
N VAL A 25 -4.81 -7.35 7.68
CA VAL A 25 -5.16 -8.14 8.88
C VAL A 25 -5.29 -7.23 10.10
N ILE A 26 -4.34 -6.32 10.31
CA ILE A 26 -4.37 -5.40 11.46
C ILE A 26 -5.62 -4.52 11.41
N SER A 27 -6.03 -4.03 10.23
CA SER A 27 -7.22 -3.19 10.09
C SER A 27 -8.50 -3.89 10.58
N PHE A 28 -8.65 -5.18 10.31
CA PHE A 28 -9.82 -5.97 10.76
C PHE A 28 -9.78 -6.31 12.25
N ILE A 29 -8.61 -6.31 12.87
CA ILE A 29 -8.46 -6.51 14.32
C ILE A 29 -8.73 -5.20 15.05
N VAL A 30 -8.02 -4.13 14.68
CA VAL A 30 -7.94 -2.89 15.46
C VAL A 30 -9.15 -1.98 15.24
N PHE A 31 -9.65 -1.87 14.00
CA PHE A 31 -10.67 -0.88 13.65
C PHE A 31 -12.09 -1.43 13.85
N ASN A 32 -12.33 -1.88 15.09
CA ASN A 32 -13.64 -2.30 15.59
C ASN A 32 -13.98 -1.45 16.81
N LYS A 33 -15.05 -0.64 16.69
CA LYS A 33 -15.47 0.34 17.70
C LYS A 33 -15.60 -0.25 19.12
N GLY A 34 -16.19 -1.45 19.24
CA GLY A 34 -16.37 -2.10 20.54
C GLY A 34 -15.08 -2.37 21.31
N LEU A 35 -13.94 -2.57 20.64
CA LEU A 35 -12.65 -2.76 21.30
C LEU A 35 -12.13 -1.46 21.95
N TRP A 36 -12.47 -0.31 21.38
CA TRP A 36 -12.03 1.01 21.85
C TRP A 36 -12.92 1.59 22.94
N GLU A 37 -14.19 1.17 23.00
CA GLU A 37 -15.14 1.51 24.05
C GLU A 37 -14.98 0.63 25.31
N GLY A 38 -14.29 -0.51 25.19
CA GLY A 38 -14.09 -1.48 26.26
C GLY A 38 -12.93 -1.17 27.22
N ASN A 39 -12.36 -2.25 27.78
CA ASN A 39 -11.40 -2.24 28.87
C ASN A 39 -10.15 -1.36 28.60
N LEU A 40 -9.77 -0.52 29.57
CA LEU A 40 -8.59 0.35 29.46
C LEU A 40 -7.27 -0.42 29.28
N ILE A 41 -7.22 -1.68 29.75
CA ILE A 41 -6.01 -2.53 29.67
C ILE A 41 -5.64 -2.87 28.22
N VAL A 42 -6.61 -2.97 27.31
CA VAL A 42 -6.31 -3.33 25.90
C VAL A 42 -5.92 -2.12 25.06
N LYS A 43 -6.18 -0.89 25.51
CA LYS A 43 -5.96 0.33 24.72
C LYS A 43 -4.49 0.55 24.32
N PRO A 44 -3.48 0.37 25.20
CA PRO A 44 -2.08 0.49 24.80
C PRO A 44 -1.72 -0.44 23.64
N PHE A 45 -2.21 -1.67 23.66
CA PHE A 45 -1.98 -2.65 22.59
C PHE A 45 -2.65 -2.23 21.27
N LEU A 46 -3.87 -1.68 21.33
CA LEU A 46 -4.55 -1.15 20.14
C LEU A 46 -3.82 0.06 19.53
N TYR A 47 -3.24 0.95 20.35
CA TYR A 47 -2.41 2.04 19.86
C TYR A 47 -1.14 1.54 19.17
N ILE A 48 -0.46 0.53 19.75
CA ILE A 48 0.72 -0.09 19.13
C ILE A 48 0.34 -0.70 17.78
N LEU A 49 -0.74 -1.50 17.72
CA LEU A 49 -1.18 -2.08 16.45
C LEU A 49 -1.60 -1.01 15.43
N THR A 50 -2.21 0.09 15.86
CA THR A 50 -2.51 1.23 14.96
C THR A 50 -1.24 1.85 14.40
N ALA A 51 -0.19 2.00 15.21
CA ALA A 51 1.11 2.49 14.73
C ALA A 51 1.75 1.51 13.73
N VAL A 52 1.72 0.21 14.03
CA VAL A 52 2.19 -0.85 13.11
C VAL A 52 1.39 -0.83 11.81
N PHE A 53 0.07 -0.63 11.86
CA PHE A 53 -0.77 -0.48 10.68
C PHE A 53 -0.26 0.64 9.78
N PHE A 54 -0.06 1.86 10.29
CA PHE A 54 0.41 2.99 9.47
C PHE A 54 1.84 2.81 8.97
N LEU A 55 2.69 2.12 9.72
CA LEU A 55 4.07 1.84 9.34
C LEU A 55 4.15 0.83 8.18
N PHE A 56 3.24 -0.14 8.15
CA PHE A 56 3.16 -1.15 7.09
C PHE A 56 2.22 -0.77 5.94
N LEU A 57 1.29 0.18 6.15
CA LEU A 57 0.33 0.60 5.12
C LEU A 57 0.98 0.99 3.79
N PRO A 58 2.14 1.68 3.73
CA PRO A 58 2.79 2.00 2.46
C PRO A 58 3.18 0.78 1.63
N ASN A 59 3.45 -0.38 2.25
CA ASN A 59 3.83 -1.61 1.55
C ASN A 59 2.71 -2.16 0.65
N ALA A 60 1.44 -1.84 0.94
CA ALA A 60 0.34 -2.30 0.12
C ALA A 60 0.25 -1.58 -1.25
N PRO A 61 0.18 -0.23 -1.33
CA PRO A 61 0.25 0.48 -2.61
C PRO A 61 1.66 0.46 -3.24
N TYR A 62 2.72 0.11 -2.49
CA TYR A 62 4.08 -0.09 -3.00
C TYR A 62 4.15 -1.13 -4.13
N THR A 63 3.24 -2.10 -4.15
CA THR A 63 3.13 -3.09 -5.24
C THR A 63 2.95 -2.44 -6.63
N ILE A 64 2.36 -1.23 -6.73
CA ILE A 64 2.28 -0.48 -7.99
C ILE A 64 3.68 -0.17 -8.54
N SER A 65 4.60 0.22 -7.66
CA SER A 65 5.97 0.59 -8.05
C SER A 65 6.83 -0.60 -8.47
N ASP A 66 6.40 -1.84 -8.19
CA ASP A 66 7.07 -3.06 -8.66
C ASP A 66 6.91 -3.29 -10.16
N ILE A 67 6.11 -2.49 -10.88
CA ILE A 67 6.03 -2.53 -12.34
C ILE A 67 7.41 -2.34 -13.02
N ILE A 68 8.38 -1.73 -12.33
CA ILE A 68 9.77 -1.63 -12.80
C ILE A 68 10.39 -3.01 -13.00
N HIS A 69 10.07 -3.99 -12.16
CA HIS A 69 10.54 -5.37 -12.30
C HIS A 69 9.94 -6.04 -13.54
N LEU A 70 8.69 -5.76 -13.89
CA LEU A 70 8.08 -6.24 -15.14
C LEU A 70 8.87 -5.75 -16.34
N VAL A 71 9.19 -4.45 -16.39
CA VAL A 71 9.97 -3.87 -17.50
C VAL A 71 11.36 -4.51 -17.60
N ARG A 72 12.03 -4.75 -16.47
CA ARG A 72 13.33 -5.42 -16.45
C ARG A 72 13.23 -6.86 -16.95
N GLN A 73 12.26 -7.62 -16.46
CA GLN A 73 12.06 -9.01 -16.87
C GLN A 73 11.69 -9.14 -18.35
N ILE A 74 10.86 -8.25 -18.89
CA ILE A 74 10.58 -8.21 -20.33
C ILE A 74 11.88 -8.00 -21.12
N LYS A 75 12.75 -7.07 -20.70
CA LYS A 75 14.05 -6.83 -21.37
C LYS A 75 14.95 -8.06 -21.33
N GLU A 76 15.07 -8.69 -20.16
CA GLU A 76 15.86 -9.92 -19.98
C GLU A 76 15.31 -11.07 -20.86
N TYR A 77 14.00 -11.26 -20.87
CA TYR A 77 13.35 -12.32 -21.64
C TYR A 77 13.53 -12.13 -23.15
N ARG A 78 13.44 -10.88 -23.62
CA ARG A 78 13.72 -10.54 -25.01
C ARG A 78 15.19 -10.81 -25.38
N TYR A 79 16.12 -10.53 -24.47
CA TYR A 79 17.54 -10.87 -24.65
C TYR A 79 17.75 -12.39 -24.80
N PHE A 80 17.06 -13.19 -23.97
CA PHE A 80 17.11 -14.66 -24.03
C PHE A 80 16.16 -15.29 -25.07
N LYS A 81 15.54 -14.49 -25.95
CA LYS A 81 14.62 -14.94 -27.02
C LYS A 81 13.45 -15.79 -26.51
N ILE A 82 12.91 -15.46 -25.34
CA ILE A 82 11.67 -16.06 -24.85
C ILE A 82 10.49 -15.56 -25.69
N ASP A 83 9.54 -16.45 -25.98
CA ASP A 83 8.38 -16.15 -26.82
C ASP A 83 7.51 -15.02 -26.27
N ASP A 84 7.09 -14.11 -27.14
CA ASP A 84 6.16 -13.02 -26.83
C ASP A 84 4.82 -13.55 -26.29
N VAL A 85 4.42 -14.77 -26.69
CA VAL A 85 3.23 -15.46 -26.16
C VAL A 85 3.36 -15.68 -24.66
N PHE A 86 4.53 -16.10 -24.16
CA PHE A 86 4.74 -16.32 -22.73
C PHE A 86 4.70 -14.99 -21.95
N ILE A 87 5.33 -13.93 -22.49
CA ILE A 87 5.31 -12.60 -21.87
C ILE A 87 3.88 -12.09 -21.72
N THR A 88 3.08 -12.20 -22.78
CA THR A 88 1.72 -11.65 -22.84
C THR A 88 0.70 -12.48 -22.06
N THR A 89 0.82 -13.80 -22.05
CA THR A 89 -0.18 -14.69 -21.42
C THR A 89 0.15 -15.11 -20.00
N VAL A 90 1.42 -15.02 -19.58
CA VAL A 90 1.85 -15.45 -18.24
C VAL A 90 2.41 -14.28 -17.44
N LEU A 91 3.47 -13.63 -17.93
CA LEU A 91 4.20 -12.62 -17.15
C LEU A 91 3.34 -11.38 -16.86
N ILE A 92 2.72 -10.78 -17.89
CA ILE A 92 1.90 -9.58 -17.71
C ILE A 92 0.69 -9.86 -16.79
N PRO A 93 -0.11 -10.93 -17.00
CA PRO A 93 -1.21 -11.27 -16.09
C PRO A 93 -0.75 -11.54 -14.65
N GLN A 94 0.40 -12.19 -14.45
CA GLN A 94 0.98 -12.41 -13.12
C GLN A 94 1.21 -11.09 -12.38
N PHE A 95 1.84 -10.11 -13.03
CA PHE A 95 2.04 -8.78 -12.45
C PHE A 95 0.74 -8.03 -12.22
N MET A 96 -0.23 -8.13 -13.14
CA MET A 96 -1.54 -7.51 -12.97
C MET A 96 -2.25 -8.06 -11.73
N VAL A 97 -2.26 -9.38 -11.52
CA VAL A 97 -2.83 -10.01 -10.33
C VAL A 97 -2.08 -9.58 -9.08
N PHE A 98 -0.75 -9.58 -9.11
CA PHE A 98 0.07 -9.15 -7.97
C PHE A 98 -0.22 -7.70 -7.55
N ILE A 99 -0.22 -6.75 -8.50
CA ILE A 99 -0.53 -5.35 -8.25
C ILE A 99 -1.97 -5.20 -7.76
N PHE A 100 -2.92 -5.90 -8.41
CA PHE A 100 -4.32 -5.86 -8.03
C PHE A 100 -4.54 -6.34 -6.59
N LEU A 101 -3.94 -7.46 -6.19
CA LEU A 101 -4.06 -8.00 -4.83
C LEU A 101 -3.42 -7.07 -3.79
N GLY A 102 -2.20 -6.59 -4.05
CA GLY A 102 -1.51 -5.67 -3.14
C GLY A 102 -2.28 -4.36 -2.96
N PHE A 103 -2.74 -3.77 -4.05
CA PHE A 103 -3.53 -2.54 -4.01
C PHE A 103 -4.92 -2.76 -3.39
N SER A 104 -5.52 -3.93 -3.56
CA SER A 104 -6.78 -4.28 -2.88
C SER A 104 -6.61 -4.36 -1.38
N CYS A 105 -5.48 -4.90 -0.89
CA CYS A 105 -5.14 -4.88 0.53
C CYS A 105 -5.08 -3.44 1.05
N TYR A 106 -4.48 -2.52 0.30
CA TYR A 106 -4.48 -1.09 0.63
C TYR A 106 -5.89 -0.52 0.72
N VAL A 107 -6.71 -0.67 -0.32
CA VAL A 107 -8.05 -0.07 -0.39
C VAL A 107 -8.96 -0.58 0.72
N ILE A 108 -9.03 -1.90 0.92
CA ILE A 108 -9.90 -2.49 1.95
C ILE A 108 -9.44 -2.08 3.35
N SER A 109 -8.14 -2.12 3.61
CA SER A 109 -7.60 -1.78 4.93
C SER A 109 -7.76 -0.29 5.25
N PHE A 110 -7.56 0.59 4.28
CA PHE A 110 -7.77 2.03 4.45
C PHE A 110 -9.25 2.39 4.54
N GLN A 111 -10.13 1.76 3.75
CA GLN A 111 -11.58 1.95 3.87
C GLN A 111 -12.08 1.51 5.25
N LYS A 112 -11.57 0.39 5.80
CA LYS A 112 -11.89 -0.07 7.14
C LYS A 112 -11.50 0.93 8.22
N PHE A 113 -10.35 1.59 8.06
CA PHE A 113 -9.97 2.71 8.92
C PHE A 113 -10.92 3.91 8.81
N LEU A 114 -11.25 4.36 7.60
CA LEU A 114 -12.19 5.47 7.39
C LEU A 114 -13.58 5.18 7.96
N PHE A 115 -14.07 3.96 7.76
CA PHE A 115 -15.32 3.47 8.33
C PHE A 115 -15.31 3.52 9.86
N PHE A 116 -14.22 3.07 10.49
CA PHE A 116 -14.07 3.14 11.95
C PHE A 116 -14.05 4.58 12.48
N LEU A 117 -13.40 5.52 11.78
CA LEU A 117 -13.44 6.94 12.15
C LEU A 117 -14.88 7.48 12.11
N ASN A 118 -15.64 7.11 11.07
CA ASN A 118 -17.03 7.49 10.92
C ASN A 118 -17.91 6.92 12.05
N GLU A 119 -17.78 5.62 12.36
CA GLU A 119 -18.49 4.99 13.49
C GLU A 119 -18.12 5.60 14.85
N SER A 120 -16.89 6.09 14.98
CA SER A 120 -16.39 6.77 16.18
C SER A 120 -16.84 8.23 16.29
N GLY A 121 -17.65 8.72 15.36
CA GLY A 121 -18.21 10.09 15.39
C GLY A 121 -17.24 11.17 14.92
N VAL A 122 -16.17 10.82 14.21
CA VAL A 122 -15.26 11.81 13.61
C VAL A 122 -16.02 12.61 12.54
N LYS A 123 -15.88 13.93 12.56
CA LYS A 123 -16.56 14.82 11.61
C LYS A 123 -16.18 14.49 10.16
N HIS A 124 -17.16 14.45 9.26
CA HIS A 124 -16.96 14.13 7.83
C HIS A 124 -15.80 14.91 7.19
N LYS A 125 -15.71 16.22 7.42
CA LYS A 125 -14.59 17.06 6.91
C LYS A 125 -13.20 16.55 7.30
N ASN A 126 -13.06 15.98 8.51
CA ASN A 126 -11.78 15.44 8.97
C ASN A 126 -11.51 14.09 8.29
N ILE A 127 -12.53 13.29 8.05
CA ILE A 127 -12.40 12.02 7.32
C ILE A 127 -11.99 12.29 5.87
N VAL A 128 -12.59 13.28 5.21
CA VAL A 128 -12.18 13.70 3.86
C VAL A 128 -10.73 14.20 3.86
N PHE A 129 -10.35 15.02 4.85
CA PHE A 129 -8.96 15.46 4.99
C PHE A 129 -7.99 14.27 5.16
N ILE A 130 -8.35 13.28 5.99
CA ILE A 130 -7.57 12.05 6.19
C ILE A 130 -7.47 11.24 4.89
N LYS A 131 -8.59 11.09 4.17
CA LYS A 131 -8.68 10.42 2.87
C LYS A 131 -7.71 11.01 1.84
N VAL A 132 -7.49 12.33 1.91
CA VAL A 132 -6.56 13.07 1.03
C VAL A 132 -5.11 13.01 1.53
N ILE A 133 -4.87 13.19 2.84
CA ILE A 133 -3.50 13.31 3.35
C ILE A 133 -2.78 11.95 3.47
N VAL A 134 -3.50 10.87 3.77
CA VAL A 134 -2.88 9.55 3.96
C VAL A 134 -2.21 9.05 2.66
N PRO A 135 -2.86 9.11 1.47
CA PRO A 135 -2.19 8.80 0.21
C PRO A 135 -0.90 9.59 -0.05
N LEU A 136 -0.82 10.85 0.42
CA LEU A 136 0.40 11.66 0.30
C LEU A 136 1.53 11.08 1.18
N PHE A 137 1.23 10.65 2.39
CA PHE A 137 2.20 9.94 3.22
C PHE A 137 2.60 8.59 2.62
N MET A 138 1.66 7.88 1.99
CA MET A 138 1.96 6.63 1.30
C MET A 138 2.95 6.84 0.15
N SER A 139 2.79 7.91 -0.65
CA SER A 139 3.73 8.19 -1.74
C SER A 139 5.13 8.54 -1.23
N VAL A 140 5.26 9.21 -0.07
CA VAL A 140 6.55 9.39 0.61
C VAL A 140 7.14 8.05 1.05
N GLY A 141 6.34 7.17 1.64
CA GLY A 141 6.77 5.81 2.01
C GLY A 141 7.28 5.02 0.80
N ILE A 142 6.58 5.09 -0.33
CA ILE A 142 6.99 4.45 -1.59
C ILE A 142 8.31 5.04 -2.10
N PHE A 143 8.49 6.37 -2.03
CA PHE A 143 9.74 7.01 -2.41
C PHE A 143 10.93 6.50 -1.58
N LEU A 144 10.79 6.48 -0.26
CA LEU A 144 11.83 6.00 0.65
C LEU A 144 12.18 4.52 0.37
N GLY A 145 11.16 3.68 0.20
CA GLY A 145 11.36 2.26 -0.12
C GLY A 145 11.97 2.03 -1.50
N ARG A 146 11.61 2.81 -2.53
CA ARG A 146 12.10 2.57 -3.89
C ARG A 146 13.44 3.21 -4.19
N VAL A 147 13.65 4.44 -3.76
CA VAL A 147 14.85 5.22 -4.11
C VAL A 147 15.98 4.89 -3.14
N TYR A 148 15.67 4.79 -1.84
CA TYR A 148 16.68 4.55 -0.80
C TYR A 148 16.68 3.13 -0.24
N ARG A 149 15.72 2.28 -0.64
CA ARG A 149 15.58 0.90 -0.14
C ARG A 149 15.41 0.80 1.37
N TYR A 150 14.84 1.84 1.98
CA TYR A 150 14.49 1.79 3.40
C TYR A 150 13.31 0.85 3.61
N SER A 151 13.48 -0.07 4.56
CA SER A 151 12.42 -0.95 5.02
C SER A 151 11.60 -0.28 6.11
N THR A 152 10.45 -0.88 6.44
CA THR A 152 9.64 -0.52 7.61
C THR A 152 10.47 -0.53 8.91
N TRP A 153 11.46 -1.40 9.05
CA TRP A 153 12.33 -1.46 10.23
C TRP A 153 13.27 -0.25 10.33
N ASP A 154 13.80 0.22 9.19
CA ASP A 154 14.70 1.38 9.15
C ASP A 154 14.01 2.67 9.61
N ILE A 155 12.70 2.78 9.37
CA ILE A 155 11.90 3.91 9.85
C ILE A 155 11.94 4.01 11.37
N VAL A 156 11.98 2.88 12.07
CA VAL A 156 11.99 2.82 13.54
C VAL A 156 13.40 3.04 14.07
N THR A 157 14.41 2.41 13.48
CA THR A 157 15.78 2.43 14.02
C THR A 157 16.61 3.63 13.55
N HIS A 158 16.27 4.23 12.41
CA HIS A 158 17.08 5.25 11.74
C HIS A 158 16.29 6.53 11.38
N ILE A 159 15.30 6.90 12.21
CA ILE A 159 14.39 8.03 11.95
C ILE A 159 15.11 9.35 11.61
N LEU A 160 16.21 9.68 12.31
CA LEU A 160 16.96 10.91 12.07
C LEU A 160 17.63 10.94 10.68
N LEU A 161 18.09 9.78 10.19
CA LEU A 161 18.68 9.67 8.85
C LEU A 161 17.60 9.85 7.78
N ILE A 162 16.44 9.24 7.97
CA ILE A 162 15.30 9.36 7.05
C ILE A 162 14.81 10.80 6.96
N VAL A 163 14.67 11.49 8.10
CA VAL A 163 14.29 12.91 8.11
C VAL A 163 15.31 13.76 7.36
N LYS A 164 16.61 13.53 7.55
CA LYS A 164 17.65 14.22 6.78
C LYS A 164 17.55 13.96 5.28
N VAL A 165 17.27 12.72 4.87
CA VAL A 165 17.07 12.37 3.46
C VAL A 165 15.87 13.12 2.89
N ILE A 166 14.73 13.12 3.57
CA ILE A 166 13.53 13.84 3.10
C ILE A 166 13.81 15.33 2.96
N ILE A 167 14.49 15.96 3.93
CA ILE A 167 14.84 17.38 3.87
C ILE A 167 15.78 17.65 2.69
N ASN A 168 16.81 16.84 2.51
CA ASN A 168 17.76 17.03 1.41
C ASN A 168 17.07 16.87 0.04
N GLU A 169 16.22 15.85 -0.12
CA GLU A 169 15.50 15.60 -1.36
C GLU A 169 14.39 16.61 -1.62
N SER A 170 13.85 17.26 -0.59
CA SER A 170 12.87 18.35 -0.74
C SER A 170 13.45 19.58 -1.47
N LEU A 171 14.76 19.63 -1.71
CA LEU A 171 15.39 20.65 -2.55
C LEU A 171 15.36 20.28 -4.05
N ASN A 172 15.09 19.02 -4.38
CA ASN A 172 15.10 18.50 -5.75
C ASN A 172 13.68 18.45 -6.32
N LEU A 173 13.49 18.98 -7.54
CA LEU A 173 12.19 18.92 -8.23
C LEU A 173 11.74 17.47 -8.50
N SER A 174 12.69 16.56 -8.76
CA SER A 174 12.41 15.14 -9.01
C SER A 174 11.70 14.46 -7.83
N PHE A 175 11.99 14.87 -6.59
CA PHE A 175 11.30 14.39 -5.40
C PHE A 175 9.81 14.70 -5.48
N TYR A 176 9.44 15.97 -5.72
CA TYR A 176 8.05 16.37 -5.82
C TYR A 176 7.31 15.72 -6.99
N ILE A 177 7.97 15.59 -8.15
CA ILE A 177 7.40 14.88 -9.31
C ILE A 177 7.07 13.43 -8.92
N TYR A 178 7.98 12.75 -8.24
CA TYR A 178 7.77 11.38 -7.78
C TYR A 178 6.60 11.28 -6.79
N ILE A 179 6.58 12.15 -5.79
CA ILE A 179 5.53 12.19 -4.76
C ILE A 179 4.17 12.46 -5.40
N VAL A 180 4.05 13.45 -6.28
CA VAL A 180 2.81 13.81 -6.97
C VAL A 180 2.35 12.66 -7.88
N TYR A 181 3.25 12.06 -8.65
CA TYR A 181 2.93 10.94 -9.53
C TYR A 181 2.28 9.76 -8.76
N TYR A 182 2.94 9.27 -7.71
CA TYR A 182 2.40 8.16 -6.92
C TYR A 182 1.19 8.58 -6.09
N TYR A 183 1.16 9.79 -5.56
CA TYR A 183 0.01 10.32 -4.84
C TYR A 183 -1.25 10.30 -5.73
N THR A 184 -1.15 10.82 -6.95
CA THR A 184 -2.26 10.84 -7.90
C THR A 184 -2.73 9.44 -8.26
N ILE A 185 -1.80 8.51 -8.51
CA ILE A 185 -2.16 7.11 -8.80
C ILE A 185 -2.88 6.45 -7.63
N ILE A 186 -2.36 6.60 -6.41
CA ILE A 186 -2.95 5.99 -5.21
C ILE A 186 -4.34 6.58 -4.96
N LEU A 187 -4.50 7.91 -5.05
CA LEU A 187 -5.77 8.58 -4.80
C LEU A 187 -6.83 8.17 -5.82
N ILE A 188 -6.51 8.26 -7.12
CA ILE A 188 -7.44 7.86 -8.20
C ILE A 188 -7.74 6.37 -8.13
N GLY A 189 -6.72 5.54 -7.93
CA GLY A 189 -6.88 4.11 -7.77
C GLY A 189 -7.78 3.77 -6.58
N PHE A 190 -7.62 4.47 -5.46
CA PHE A 190 -8.46 4.27 -4.28
C PHE A 190 -9.93 4.53 -4.60
N GLU A 191 -10.25 5.66 -5.23
CA GLU A 191 -11.64 5.97 -5.62
C GLU A 191 -12.19 4.95 -6.61
N PHE A 192 -11.40 4.58 -7.63
CA PHE A 192 -11.81 3.60 -8.63
C PHE A 192 -12.14 2.23 -8.02
N PHE A 193 -11.26 1.70 -7.16
CA PHE A 193 -11.50 0.43 -6.48
C PHE A 193 -12.65 0.53 -5.46
N THR A 194 -12.81 1.67 -4.81
CA THR A 194 -13.96 1.93 -3.91
C THR A 194 -15.27 1.79 -4.67
N LEU A 195 -15.37 2.33 -5.89
CA LEU A 195 -16.57 2.18 -6.74
C LEU A 195 -16.85 0.71 -7.08
N ILE A 196 -15.82 -0.06 -7.41
CA ILE A 196 -15.95 -1.51 -7.68
C ILE A 196 -16.43 -2.23 -6.42
N TYR A 197 -15.78 -1.99 -5.28
CA TYR A 197 -16.05 -2.68 -4.03
C TYR A 197 -17.34 -2.28 -3.34
N ARG A 198 -17.92 -1.11 -3.64
CA ARG A 198 -19.29 -0.75 -3.20
C ARG A 198 -20.31 -1.83 -3.56
N SER A 199 -20.21 -2.39 -4.76
CA SER A 199 -21.14 -3.44 -5.21
C SER A 199 -21.00 -4.75 -4.44
N ILE A 200 -19.79 -5.07 -3.96
CA ILE A 200 -19.43 -6.35 -3.34
C ILE A 200 -19.53 -6.27 -1.80
N PHE A 201 -19.07 -5.18 -1.20
CA PHE A 201 -18.90 -4.98 0.24
C PHE A 201 -19.74 -3.81 0.77
N LYS A 202 -21.04 -3.81 0.48
CA LYS A 202 -21.99 -2.74 0.83
C LYS A 202 -21.79 -2.17 2.23
N LYS A 203 -21.76 -3.02 3.27
CA LYS A 203 -21.63 -2.56 4.67
C LYS A 203 -20.36 -1.73 4.95
N LEU A 204 -19.27 -2.01 4.26
CA LEU A 204 -17.98 -1.34 4.47
C LEU A 204 -17.81 -0.10 3.57
N PHE A 205 -18.49 -0.06 2.42
CA PHE A 205 -18.28 0.94 1.36
C PHE A 205 -19.49 1.86 1.08
N ASP A 206 -20.69 1.56 1.61
CA ASP A 206 -21.90 2.40 1.50
C ASP A 206 -21.97 3.52 2.54
N THR A 207 -21.00 3.64 3.45
CA THR A 207 -20.86 4.87 4.23
C THR A 207 -20.54 6.00 3.25
N SER A 208 -21.48 6.92 3.07
CA SER A 208 -21.40 8.11 2.23
C SER A 208 -20.29 9.05 2.72
N ILE A 209 -19.04 8.69 2.45
CA ILE A 209 -17.82 9.41 2.77
C ILE A 209 -17.18 9.91 1.48
#